data_AF-A0A847MRM9-F1
#
_entry.id   AF-A0A847MRM9-F1
#
_cell.length_a   1.000
_cell.length_b   1.000
_cell.length_c   1.000
_cell.angle_alpha   90.00
_cell.angle_beta   90.00
_cell.angle_gamma   90.00
#
_symmetry.space_group_name_H-M   'P 1'
#
loop_
_entity.id
_entity.type
_entity.pdbx_description
1 polymer ?
#
loop_
_entity_poly.entity_id
_entity_poly.type
_entity_poly.pdbx_seq_one_letter_code
_entity_poly.pdbx_strand_id
1 'polypeptide(L)'
;MSAASGTARQRKPAAPAPRSRQSRRERATYTITLVNPSTELARDIVDGLVGAGVRHVVLAPGSRSAPLAYALLAAERARLLTLHVRIDERAAAFLALGLAKVSRVPAAVVTTSGTAVANLHPAVLEAHHGLVPLIVLSADRPGELRGIGANQTTTQPGMFGEAIRFEAELDADRD
;
A
#
# COMPACT_ATOMS: atom_id res chain seq x y z
N MET A 1 10.53 56.43 69.34
CA MET A 1 10.93 55.21 68.61
C MET A 1 10.21 54.05 69.30
N SER A 2 9.04 53.57 68.86
CA SER A 2 8.72 52.83 67.61
C SER A 2 9.49 51.51 67.52
N ALA A 3 8.93 50.33 67.23
CA ALA A 3 7.57 49.79 67.20
C ALA A 3 7.74 48.26 67.03
N ALA A 4 6.77 47.48 67.52
CA ALA A 4 6.72 46.03 67.40
C ALA A 4 6.33 45.56 65.97
N SER A 5 6.91 44.44 65.52
CA SER A 5 6.41 43.61 64.41
C SER A 5 6.80 42.15 64.74
N GLY A 6 6.02 41.09 64.54
CA GLY A 6 4.82 40.86 63.76
C GLY A 6 4.93 39.42 63.24
N THR A 7 4.41 38.44 63.97
CA THR A 7 4.51 37.00 63.64
C THR A 7 3.58 36.61 62.49
N ALA A 8 4.14 36.21 61.35
CA ALA A 8 3.37 35.67 60.22
C ALA A 8 3.23 34.14 60.31
N ARG A 9 2.00 33.65 60.51
CA ARG A 9 1.63 32.23 60.36
C ARG A 9 1.56 31.86 58.87
N GLN A 10 2.42 30.97 58.41
CA GLN A 10 2.27 30.32 57.10
C GLN A 10 1.12 29.30 57.15
N ARG A 11 0.14 29.44 56.25
CA ARG A 11 -0.93 28.47 56.02
C ARG A 11 -0.45 27.39 55.04
N LYS A 12 -0.65 26.12 55.40
CA LYS A 12 -0.43 24.94 54.55
C LYS A 12 -1.38 24.99 53.33
N PRO A 13 -0.94 24.68 52.11
CA PRO A 13 -1.82 24.71 50.94
C PRO A 13 -2.87 23.59 51.01
N ALA A 14 -4.09 23.91 50.58
CA ALA A 14 -5.19 22.96 50.49
C ALA A 14 -4.95 21.91 49.40
N ALA A 15 -5.41 20.68 49.64
CA ALA A 15 -5.33 19.60 48.66
C ALA A 15 -6.12 19.95 47.38
N PRO A 16 -5.64 19.56 46.18
CA PRO A 16 -6.34 19.86 44.94
C PRO A 16 -7.70 19.14 44.90
N ALA A 17 -8.72 19.85 44.40
CA ALA A 17 -10.07 19.34 44.25
C ALA A 17 -10.11 18.06 43.39
N PRO A 18 -11.01 17.10 43.67
CA PRO A 18 -11.11 15.88 42.88
C PRO A 18 -11.51 16.23 41.43
N ARG A 19 -10.67 15.83 40.47
CA ARG A 19 -10.93 16.01 39.03
C ARG A 19 -12.25 15.36 38.67
N SER A 20 -13.12 16.12 37.98
CA SER A 20 -14.47 15.72 37.61
C SER A 20 -14.45 14.41 36.82
N ARG A 21 -15.35 13.47 37.18
CA ARG A 21 -15.57 12.18 36.51
C ARG A 21 -15.88 12.30 35.00
N GLN A 22 -16.19 13.50 34.52
CA GLN A 22 -16.46 13.83 33.12
C GLN A 22 -15.22 13.73 32.23
N SER A 23 -14.01 14.03 32.75
CA SER A 23 -12.77 14.00 31.95
C SER A 23 -12.29 12.60 31.58
N ARG A 24 -12.94 11.55 32.10
CA ARG A 24 -12.62 10.14 31.83
C ARG A 24 -13.53 9.50 30.79
N ARG A 25 -14.70 10.10 30.50
CA ARG A 25 -15.67 9.58 29.51
C ARG A 25 -15.41 10.06 28.09
N GLU A 26 -14.79 11.22 27.89
CA GLU A 26 -14.45 11.71 26.54
C GLU A 26 -13.24 11.02 25.90
N ARG A 27 -12.45 10.28 26.67
CA ARG A 27 -11.33 9.47 26.12
C ARG A 27 -11.77 8.11 25.55
N ALA A 28 -13.06 7.79 25.57
CA ALA A 28 -13.58 6.44 25.31
C ALA A 28 -14.32 6.28 23.96
N THR A 29 -14.25 7.23 23.03
CA THR A 29 -14.91 7.07 21.71
C THR A 29 -14.15 7.74 20.58
N TYR A 30 -12.85 7.46 20.51
CA TYR A 30 -12.10 7.60 19.25
C TYR A 30 -11.19 6.38 19.15
N THR A 31 -11.81 5.20 19.07
CA THR A 31 -11.13 4.04 18.47
C THR A 31 -10.98 4.40 17.00
N ILE A 32 -9.98 5.23 16.67
CA ILE A 32 -9.47 5.25 15.31
C ILE A 32 -8.96 3.83 15.11
N THR A 33 -9.70 3.03 14.37
CA THR A 33 -9.11 1.87 13.70
C THR A 33 -8.09 2.47 12.75
N LEU A 34 -6.86 2.68 13.23
CA LEU A 34 -5.77 3.31 12.49
C LEU A 34 -5.24 2.24 11.54
N VAL A 35 -6.05 1.88 10.55
CA VAL A 35 -5.61 1.01 9.47
C VAL A 35 -4.67 1.87 8.62
N ASN A 36 -3.48 1.35 8.35
CA ASN A 36 -2.52 2.04 7.51
C ASN A 36 -3.12 2.24 6.10
N PRO A 37 -3.14 3.46 5.53
CA PRO A 37 -3.81 3.73 4.25
C PRO A 37 -3.29 2.87 3.10
N SER A 38 -1.99 2.58 3.04
CA SER A 38 -1.41 1.67 2.04
C SER A 38 -1.95 0.24 2.17
N THR A 39 -2.27 -0.18 3.39
CA THR A 39 -2.87 -1.49 3.67
C THR A 39 -4.34 -1.53 3.25
N GLU A 40 -5.09 -0.45 3.45
CA GLU A 40 -6.48 -0.33 2.96
C GLU A 40 -6.51 -0.37 1.43
N LEU A 41 -5.75 0.51 0.77
CA LEU A 41 -5.69 0.56 -0.69
C LEU A 41 -5.27 -0.79 -1.29
N ALA A 42 -4.28 -1.46 -0.70
CA ALA A 42 -3.86 -2.79 -1.17
C ALA A 42 -4.96 -3.83 -1.08
N ARG A 43 -5.81 -3.79 -0.04
CA ARG A 43 -6.98 -4.68 0.08
C ARG A 43 -8.03 -4.34 -0.97
N ASP A 44 -8.35 -3.06 -1.12
CA ASP A 44 -9.33 -2.58 -2.10
C ASP A 44 -8.93 -2.98 -3.53
N ILE A 45 -7.64 -2.85 -3.88
CA ILE A 45 -7.10 -3.31 -5.16
C ILE A 45 -7.27 -4.82 -5.34
N VAL A 46 -6.91 -5.61 -4.32
CA VAL A 46 -7.00 -7.08 -4.41
C VAL A 46 -8.45 -7.54 -4.50
N ASP A 47 -9.36 -6.92 -3.73
CA ASP A 47 -10.80 -7.20 -3.81
C ASP A 47 -11.35 -6.83 -5.19
N GLY A 48 -10.93 -5.70 -5.76
CA GLY A 48 -11.24 -5.30 -7.12
C GLY A 48 -10.76 -6.32 -8.17
N LEU A 49 -9.53 -6.81 -8.06
CA LEU A 49 -9.00 -7.86 -8.96
C LEU A 49 -9.84 -9.14 -8.87
N VAL A 50 -10.12 -9.61 -7.65
CA VAL A 50 -10.91 -10.84 -7.42
C VAL A 50 -12.32 -10.68 -7.99
N GLY A 51 -12.96 -9.53 -7.74
CA GLY A 51 -14.28 -9.17 -8.25
C GLY A 51 -14.33 -9.08 -9.78
N ALA A 52 -13.25 -8.62 -10.41
CA ALA A 52 -13.08 -8.61 -11.86
C ALA A 52 -12.75 -9.98 -12.48
N GLY A 53 -12.69 -11.05 -11.67
CA GLY A 53 -12.50 -12.41 -12.14
C GLY A 53 -11.04 -12.89 -12.16
N VAL A 54 -10.07 -12.09 -11.70
CA VAL A 54 -8.67 -12.53 -11.60
C VAL A 54 -8.57 -13.71 -10.64
N ARG A 55 -7.92 -14.79 -11.07
CA ARG A 55 -7.67 -16.00 -10.26
C ARG A 55 -6.21 -16.33 -10.09
N HIS A 56 -5.34 -15.73 -10.90
CA HIS A 56 -3.90 -15.93 -10.80
C HIS A 56 -3.19 -14.59 -10.68
N VAL A 57 -2.35 -14.48 -9.65
CA VAL A 57 -1.48 -13.33 -9.44
C VAL A 57 -0.05 -13.83 -9.28
N VAL A 58 0.88 -13.26 -10.03
CA VAL A 58 2.30 -13.53 -9.90
C VAL A 58 2.96 -12.36 -9.16
N LEU A 59 3.70 -12.63 -8.09
CA LEU A 59 4.35 -11.62 -7.27
C LEU A 59 5.88 -11.78 -7.37
N ALA A 60 6.55 -10.69 -7.75
CA ALA A 60 7.97 -10.53 -7.52
C ALA A 60 8.24 -9.73 -6.22
N PRO A 61 9.12 -10.23 -5.34
CA PRO A 61 9.26 -9.70 -3.99
C PRO A 61 9.96 -8.32 -3.97
N GLY A 62 9.48 -7.43 -3.09
CA GLY A 62 10.19 -6.20 -2.77
C GLY A 62 9.52 -5.42 -1.64
N SER A 63 10.27 -4.50 -1.01
CA SER A 63 9.78 -3.78 0.17
C SER A 63 8.64 -2.82 -0.15
N ARG A 64 8.64 -2.18 -1.35
CA ARG A 64 7.62 -1.20 -1.71
C ARG A 64 6.27 -1.88 -2.00
N SER A 65 6.30 -3.10 -2.52
CA SER A 65 5.10 -3.91 -2.79
C SER A 65 4.60 -4.70 -1.57
N ALA A 66 5.17 -4.49 -0.37
CA ALA A 66 4.79 -5.24 0.83
C ALA A 66 3.29 -5.18 1.18
N PRO A 67 2.59 -4.02 1.12
CA PRO A 67 1.15 -3.98 1.38
C PRO A 67 0.34 -4.90 0.43
N LEU A 68 0.67 -4.88 -0.87
CA LEU A 68 0.07 -5.77 -1.87
C LEU A 68 0.40 -7.24 -1.58
N ALA A 69 1.66 -7.55 -1.23
CA ALA A 69 2.08 -8.91 -0.92
C ALA A 69 1.26 -9.50 0.26
N TYR A 70 1.03 -8.73 1.32
CA TYR A 70 0.20 -9.17 2.45
C TYR A 70 -1.28 -9.34 2.08
N ALA A 71 -1.85 -8.41 1.30
CA ALA A 71 -3.23 -8.52 0.83
C ALA A 71 -3.43 -9.74 -0.08
N LEU A 72 -2.50 -9.99 -1.01
CA LEU A 72 -2.52 -11.15 -1.89
C LEU A 72 -2.38 -12.47 -1.13
N LEU A 73 -1.49 -12.53 -0.14
CA LEU A 73 -1.35 -13.71 0.73
C LEU A 73 -2.63 -13.99 1.51
N ALA A 74 -3.33 -12.95 1.98
CA ALA A 74 -4.61 -13.11 2.65
C ALA A 74 -5.69 -13.66 1.70
N ALA A 75 -5.77 -13.13 0.46
CA ALA A 75 -6.70 -13.61 -0.55
C ALA A 75 -6.43 -15.07 -0.98
N GLU A 76 -5.16 -15.47 -1.11
CA GLU A 76 -4.79 -16.86 -1.35
C GLU A 76 -5.21 -17.78 -0.20
N ARG A 77 -4.96 -17.38 1.06
CA ARG A 77 -5.38 -18.15 2.24
C ARG A 77 -6.91 -18.30 2.31
N ALA A 78 -7.65 -17.30 1.84
CA ALA A 78 -9.09 -17.34 1.69
C ALA A 78 -9.58 -18.12 0.44
N ARG A 79 -8.66 -18.67 -0.36
CA ARG A 79 -8.91 -19.42 -1.60
C ARG A 79 -9.65 -18.60 -2.68
N LEU A 80 -9.45 -17.28 -2.69
CA LEU A 80 -10.04 -16.38 -3.69
C LEU A 80 -9.23 -16.33 -4.99
N LEU A 81 -7.92 -16.57 -4.89
CA LEU A 81 -6.97 -16.61 -6.01
C LEU A 81 -5.81 -17.56 -5.67
N THR A 82 -4.96 -17.84 -6.64
CA THR A 82 -3.67 -18.52 -6.45
C THR A 82 -2.52 -17.51 -6.61
N LEU A 83 -1.61 -17.48 -5.64
CA LEU A 83 -0.45 -16.59 -5.64
C LEU A 83 0.79 -17.37 -6.09
N HIS A 84 1.48 -16.85 -7.10
CA HIS A 84 2.72 -17.42 -7.63
C HIS A 84 3.89 -16.50 -7.31
N VAL A 85 4.84 -16.92 -6.47
CA VAL A 85 6.02 -16.09 -6.17
C VAL A 85 7.15 -16.42 -7.12
N ARG A 86 7.75 -15.41 -7.77
CA ARG A 86 8.92 -15.56 -8.66
C ARG A 86 9.94 -14.48 -8.35
N ILE A 87 11.23 -14.83 -8.39
CA ILE A 87 12.30 -13.89 -8.03
C ILE A 87 12.62 -12.94 -9.19
N ASP A 88 12.66 -13.46 -10.41
CA ASP A 88 12.93 -12.67 -11.62
C ASP A 88 11.61 -12.10 -12.17
N GLU A 89 11.51 -10.77 -12.25
CA GLU A 89 10.32 -10.05 -12.70
C GLU A 89 9.96 -10.35 -14.16
N ARG A 90 10.96 -10.52 -15.02
CA ARG A 90 10.73 -10.83 -16.44
C ARG A 90 10.10 -12.22 -16.56
N ALA A 91 10.64 -13.21 -15.84
CA ALA A 91 10.07 -14.55 -15.78
C ALA A 91 8.67 -14.55 -15.12
N ALA A 92 8.47 -13.72 -14.09
CA ALA A 92 7.18 -13.53 -13.43
C ALA A 92 6.12 -13.01 -14.42
N ALA A 93 6.49 -12.02 -15.24
CA ALA A 93 5.60 -11.43 -16.23
C ALA A 93 5.20 -12.43 -17.33
N PHE A 94 6.15 -13.22 -17.84
CA PHE A 94 5.84 -14.28 -18.81
C PHE A 94 5.00 -15.41 -18.21
N LEU A 95 5.17 -15.72 -16.93
CA LEU A 95 4.27 -16.66 -16.24
C LEU A 95 2.84 -16.11 -16.18
N ALA A 96 2.66 -14.84 -15.79
CA ALA A 96 1.35 -14.20 -15.75
C ALA A 96 0.70 -14.16 -17.14
N LEU A 97 1.47 -13.80 -18.18
CA LEU A 97 1.05 -13.83 -19.57
C LEU A 97 0.55 -15.22 -19.97
N GLY A 98 1.32 -16.28 -19.68
CA GLY A 98 0.94 -17.66 -20.00
C GLY A 98 -0.35 -18.09 -19.30
N LEU A 99 -0.49 -17.75 -18.02
CA LEU A 99 -1.69 -18.02 -17.22
C LEU A 99 -2.93 -17.32 -17.82
N ALA A 100 -2.80 -16.03 -18.18
CA ALA A 100 -3.88 -15.29 -18.82
C ALA A 100 -4.23 -15.86 -20.20
N LYS A 101 -3.23 -16.22 -21.00
CA LYS A 101 -3.40 -16.75 -22.36
C LYS A 101 -4.13 -18.10 -22.37
N VAL A 102 -3.77 -19.00 -21.46
CA VAL A 102 -4.37 -20.34 -21.39
C VAL A 102 -5.76 -20.30 -20.76
N SER A 103 -5.94 -19.55 -19.68
CA SER A 103 -7.22 -19.46 -18.97
C SER A 103 -8.25 -18.61 -19.70
N ARG A 104 -7.81 -17.68 -20.57
CA ARG A 104 -8.63 -16.62 -21.18
C ARG A 104 -9.31 -15.72 -20.14
N VAL A 105 -8.76 -15.68 -18.94
CA VAL A 105 -9.17 -14.83 -17.83
C VAL A 105 -8.00 -13.90 -17.51
N PRO A 106 -8.23 -12.65 -17.08
CA PRO A 106 -7.13 -11.77 -16.71
C PRO A 106 -6.23 -12.36 -15.62
N ALA A 107 -4.91 -12.23 -15.78
CA ALA A 107 -3.94 -12.52 -14.74
C ALA A 107 -3.12 -11.28 -14.42
N ALA A 108 -2.70 -11.14 -13.17
CA ALA A 108 -1.92 -10.00 -12.72
C ALA A 108 -0.46 -10.37 -12.44
N VAL A 109 0.45 -9.45 -12.70
CA VAL A 109 1.83 -9.48 -12.20
C VAL A 109 2.06 -8.27 -11.29
N VAL A 110 2.63 -8.52 -10.11
CA VAL A 110 2.91 -7.51 -9.09
C VAL A 110 4.41 -7.42 -8.88
N THR A 111 4.95 -6.20 -8.84
CA THR A 111 6.36 -5.97 -8.54
C THR A 111 6.59 -4.69 -7.73
N THR A 112 7.80 -4.54 -7.21
CA THR A 112 8.28 -3.35 -6.49
C THR A 112 8.66 -2.23 -7.47
N SER A 113 9.14 -1.10 -6.93
CA SER A 113 9.54 0.05 -7.74
C SER A 113 10.86 -0.16 -8.50
N GLY A 114 11.14 0.71 -9.47
CA GLY A 114 12.44 0.80 -10.14
C GLY A 114 12.58 -0.14 -11.34
N THR A 115 13.76 -0.74 -11.52
CA THR A 115 14.06 -1.63 -12.66
C THR A 115 13.18 -2.88 -12.68
N ALA A 116 12.60 -3.25 -11.55
CA ALA A 116 11.64 -4.33 -11.42
C ALA A 116 10.44 -4.14 -12.38
N VAL A 117 9.96 -2.90 -12.55
CA VAL A 117 8.88 -2.55 -13.49
C VAL A 117 9.35 -2.66 -14.94
N ALA A 118 10.56 -2.18 -15.23
CA ALA A 118 11.14 -2.25 -16.58
C ALA A 118 11.33 -3.69 -17.06
N ASN A 119 11.62 -4.64 -16.16
CA ASN A 119 11.73 -6.06 -16.51
C ASN A 119 10.42 -6.69 -16.98
N LEU A 120 9.27 -6.05 -16.72
CA LEU A 120 7.97 -6.53 -17.21
C LEU A 120 7.74 -6.21 -18.70
N HIS A 121 8.51 -5.27 -19.26
CA HIS A 121 8.29 -4.70 -20.59
C HIS A 121 8.20 -5.75 -21.72
N PRO A 122 9.06 -6.80 -21.77
CA PRO A 122 8.95 -7.81 -22.82
C PRO A 122 7.60 -8.56 -22.81
N ALA A 123 7.08 -8.91 -21.62
CA ALA A 123 5.81 -9.62 -21.52
C ALA A 123 4.61 -8.68 -21.76
N VAL A 124 4.72 -7.40 -21.40
CA VAL A 124 3.71 -6.38 -21.73
C VAL A 124 3.60 -6.20 -23.24
N LEU A 125 4.73 -6.13 -23.95
CA LEU A 125 4.75 -6.02 -25.40
C LEU A 125 4.19 -7.27 -26.09
N GLU A 126 4.48 -8.46 -25.56
CA GLU A 126 3.86 -9.71 -26.05
C GLU A 126 2.35 -9.74 -25.79
N ALA A 127 1.90 -9.31 -24.60
CA ALA A 127 0.47 -9.19 -24.28
C ALA A 127 -0.24 -8.23 -25.23
N HIS A 128 0.40 -7.11 -25.58
CA HIS A 128 -0.11 -6.13 -26.53
C HIS A 128 -0.41 -6.76 -27.90
N HIS A 129 0.56 -7.46 -28.48
CA HIS A 129 0.42 -8.08 -29.81
C HIS A 129 -0.49 -9.30 -29.78
N GLY A 130 -0.46 -10.08 -28.70
CA GLY A 130 -1.24 -11.29 -28.53
C GLY A 130 -2.67 -11.07 -28.03
N LEU A 131 -3.07 -9.82 -27.76
CA LEU A 131 -4.36 -9.46 -27.15
C LEU A 131 -4.64 -10.25 -25.87
N VAL A 132 -3.60 -10.45 -25.05
CA VAL A 132 -3.71 -11.21 -23.79
C VAL A 132 -4.06 -10.25 -22.66
N PRO A 133 -5.08 -10.55 -21.83
CA PRO A 133 -5.48 -9.68 -20.72
C PRO A 133 -4.48 -9.80 -19.55
N LEU A 134 -3.38 -9.07 -19.63
CA LEU A 134 -2.35 -8.98 -18.60
C LEU A 134 -2.53 -7.67 -17.80
N ILE A 135 -2.59 -7.79 -16.48
CA ILE A 135 -2.62 -6.64 -15.56
C ILE A 135 -1.25 -6.49 -14.90
N VAL A 136 -0.68 -5.29 -14.95
CA VAL A 136 0.56 -4.95 -14.23
C VAL A 136 0.21 -4.09 -13.02
N LEU A 137 0.65 -4.51 -11.84
CA LEU A 137 0.61 -3.69 -10.62
C LEU A 137 2.04 -3.43 -10.14
N SER A 138 2.54 -2.23 -10.41
CA SER A 138 3.83 -1.78 -9.90
C SER A 138 3.66 -0.89 -8.69
N ALA A 139 4.20 -1.31 -7.54
CA ALA A 139 4.30 -0.42 -6.40
C ALA A 139 5.33 0.68 -6.70
N ASP A 140 5.05 1.91 -6.30
CA ASP A 140 5.97 3.05 -6.50
C ASP A 140 6.20 3.82 -5.20
N ARG A 141 7.21 4.70 -5.23
CA ARG A 141 7.36 5.76 -4.24
C ARG A 141 6.39 6.91 -4.56
N PRO A 142 5.98 7.67 -3.53
CA PRO A 142 5.22 8.90 -3.73
C PRO A 142 5.85 9.83 -4.76
N GLY A 143 5.02 10.55 -5.51
CA GLY A 143 5.44 11.39 -6.64
C GLY A 143 6.50 12.42 -6.26
N GLU A 144 6.43 12.97 -5.05
CA GLU A 144 7.38 13.94 -4.50
C GLU A 144 8.80 13.39 -4.31
N LEU A 145 9.00 12.06 -4.36
CA LEU A 145 10.31 11.42 -4.28
C LEU A 145 10.94 11.15 -5.66
N ARG A 146 10.25 11.46 -6.75
CA ARG A 146 10.78 11.29 -8.12
C ARG A 146 11.76 12.41 -8.47
N GLY A 147 12.82 12.09 -9.22
CA GLY A 147 13.79 13.09 -9.73
C GLY A 147 14.78 13.65 -8.70
N ILE A 148 14.68 13.27 -7.42
CA ILE A 148 15.55 13.78 -6.34
C ILE A 148 16.67 12.81 -5.90
N GLY A 149 16.90 11.74 -6.68
CA GLY A 149 17.91 10.73 -6.38
C GLY A 149 17.53 9.75 -5.25
N ALA A 150 16.25 9.68 -4.87
CA ALA A 150 15.78 8.70 -3.90
C ALA A 150 16.03 7.26 -4.41
N ASN A 151 16.56 6.39 -3.55
CA ASN A 151 16.96 5.04 -3.92
C ASN A 151 15.79 4.22 -4.51
N GLN A 152 16.02 3.49 -5.61
CA GLN A 152 15.00 2.70 -6.33
C GLN A 152 13.76 3.51 -6.72
N THR A 153 13.98 4.74 -7.19
CA THR A 153 12.94 5.60 -7.77
C THR A 153 13.26 5.83 -9.23
N THR A 154 12.25 5.75 -10.08
CA THR A 154 12.33 6.08 -11.51
C THR A 154 11.00 6.70 -11.94
N THR A 155 10.91 7.16 -13.18
CA THR A 155 9.62 7.52 -13.79
C THR A 155 8.93 6.24 -14.23
N GLN A 156 7.97 5.76 -13.45
CA GLN A 156 7.15 4.59 -13.79
C GLN A 156 5.94 4.93 -14.67
N PRO A 157 5.21 6.04 -14.44
CA PRO A 157 4.14 6.43 -15.34
C PRO A 157 4.63 6.60 -16.78
N GLY A 158 3.92 6.02 -17.74
CA GLY A 158 4.27 6.01 -19.15
C GLY A 158 5.37 5.02 -19.54
N MET A 159 5.93 4.21 -18.62
CA MET A 159 7.06 3.32 -18.90
C MET A 159 6.78 2.28 -20.00
N PHE A 160 5.51 1.92 -20.20
CA PHE A 160 5.11 0.95 -21.22
C PHE A 160 4.59 1.59 -22.52
N GLY A 161 4.44 2.91 -22.58
CA GLY A 161 3.99 3.64 -23.76
C GLY A 161 2.74 3.05 -24.42
N GLU A 162 2.75 2.89 -25.74
CA GLU A 162 1.62 2.37 -26.53
C GLU A 162 1.34 0.87 -26.30
N ALA A 163 2.19 0.15 -25.55
CA ALA A 163 1.99 -1.27 -25.30
C ALA A 163 0.78 -1.54 -24.38
N ILE A 164 0.37 -0.58 -23.55
CA ILE A 164 -0.77 -0.72 -22.62
C ILE A 164 -2.06 -0.10 -23.18
N ARG A 165 -3.21 -0.55 -22.67
CA ARG A 165 -4.54 -0.01 -23.04
C ARG A 165 -5.09 0.99 -22.02
N PHE A 166 -4.55 0.96 -20.81
CA PHE A 166 -5.00 1.77 -19.69
C PHE A 166 -3.85 1.91 -18.70
N GLU A 167 -3.72 3.09 -18.11
CA GLU A 167 -2.79 3.40 -17.02
C GLU A 167 -3.52 4.24 -15.99
N ALA A 168 -3.28 3.95 -14.72
CA ALA A 168 -3.76 4.76 -13.60
C ALA A 168 -2.71 4.75 -12.49
N GLU A 169 -2.57 5.89 -11.83
CA GLU A 169 -1.79 6.05 -10.62
C GLU A 169 -2.75 6.17 -9.44
N LEU A 170 -2.46 5.44 -8.35
CA LEU A 170 -3.31 5.37 -7.17
C LEU A 170 -2.50 5.82 -5.96
N ASP A 171 -2.96 6.88 -5.31
CA ASP A 171 -2.38 7.36 -4.07
C ASP A 171 -3.07 6.70 -2.87
N ALA A 172 -2.27 6.29 -1.89
CA ALA A 172 -2.77 5.71 -0.66
C ALA A 172 -3.35 6.76 0.29
N ASP A 173 -2.95 8.02 0.12
CA ASP A 173 -3.45 9.13 0.91
C ASP A 173 -4.83 9.53 0.35
N ARG A 174 -5.85 9.35 1.18
CA ARG A 174 -7.20 9.84 0.90
C ARG A 174 -7.23 11.32 1.25
N ASP A 175 -7.08 12.18 0.25
CA ASP A 175 -7.60 13.56 0.32
C ASP A 175 -9.15 13.54 0.30
#